data_AF-A0A6G6KE39-F1
#
_entry.id   AF-A0A6G6KE39-F1
#
_cell.length_a   1.000
_cell.length_b   1.000
_cell.length_c   1.000
_cell.angle_alpha   90.00
_cell.angle_beta   90.00
_cell.angle_gamma   90.00
#
_symmetry.space_group_name_H-M   'P 1'
#
loop_
_entity.id
_entity.type
_entity.pdbx_description
1 polymer ?
#
loop_
_entity_poly.entity_id
_entity_poly.type
_entity_poly.pdbx_seq_one_letter_code
_entity_poly.pdbx_strand_id
1 'polypeptide(L)'
;MKTLRLLPLLVLSLATVQAQELEKISQPGAINGTVNITFNTRTRLTDDGKPQKGAKDVYETALTVGKTTEFKGKVERQPLITSKILGSVEQPGQYFYSLDLGVINPTNMTQRKTVGKWVGTVPIGADGTYELTGADDSKHRISIDAIGKAPAFTDNFGGRLYGKGKKTGGAMSYVRRLQGKEVKIEVKNVDPMRFENVVLAAGPAQSYPKCTVNGNLDFDYETGNWLTNGIRFHYSLNGKEYDDVVTGSIKWVEDPNRASNGKGQYEFNLRWNEDKNKPASTEADAFKAANDEEAFFTVDNSVPSLTGTVAYVDTMAKVGGEDSVTASKITYQLDANQLTKQQVMNFLKVWLIGIGPTNDE
;
A
#
# COMPACT_ATOMS: atom_id res chain seq x y z
N MET A 1 77.66 -13.08 -9.89
CA MET A 1 76.53 -13.64 -9.11
C MET A 1 75.58 -12.49 -8.77
N LYS A 2 74.43 -12.41 -9.45
CA LYS A 2 73.36 -11.43 -9.14
C LYS A 2 72.24 -12.19 -8.43
N THR A 3 71.94 -11.78 -7.20
CA THR A 3 70.91 -12.36 -6.34
C THR A 3 69.52 -11.91 -6.80
N LEU A 4 68.71 -12.87 -7.24
CA LEU A 4 67.31 -12.68 -7.60
C LEU A 4 66.46 -12.60 -6.31
N ARG A 5 65.81 -11.47 -6.05
CA ARG A 5 64.87 -11.31 -4.93
C ARG A 5 63.48 -11.79 -5.38
N LEU A 6 62.96 -12.84 -4.75
CA LEU A 6 61.55 -13.24 -4.83
C LEU A 6 60.67 -12.16 -4.17
N LEU A 7 59.67 -11.65 -4.89
CA LEU A 7 58.56 -10.91 -4.29
C LEU A 7 57.58 -11.88 -3.61
N PRO A 8 56.99 -11.52 -2.46
CA PRO A 8 55.90 -12.29 -1.88
C PRO A 8 54.62 -12.08 -2.68
N LEU A 9 54.01 -13.20 -3.08
CA LEU A 9 52.69 -13.25 -3.71
C LEU A 9 51.64 -12.85 -2.66
N LEU A 10 51.04 -11.67 -2.82
CA LEU A 10 49.94 -11.22 -1.98
C LEU A 10 48.70 -12.05 -2.34
N VAL A 11 48.34 -13.01 -1.50
CA VAL A 11 47.08 -13.75 -1.62
C VAL A 11 45.96 -12.80 -1.20
N LEU A 12 45.24 -12.22 -2.16
CA LEU A 12 43.96 -11.57 -1.89
C LEU A 12 42.97 -12.65 -1.44
N SER A 13 42.66 -12.67 -0.14
CA SER A 13 41.48 -13.35 0.37
C SER A 13 40.25 -12.59 -0.13
N LEU A 14 39.56 -13.15 -1.12
CA LEU A 14 38.19 -12.78 -1.45
C LEU A 14 37.33 -13.14 -0.24
N ALA A 15 37.12 -12.18 0.65
CA ALA A 15 36.08 -12.28 1.66
C ALA A 15 34.75 -12.36 0.91
N THR A 16 34.19 -13.56 0.81
CA THR A 16 32.80 -13.74 0.41
C THR A 16 31.94 -13.01 1.44
N VAL A 17 31.44 -11.83 1.08
CA VAL A 17 30.41 -11.14 1.84
C VAL A 17 29.19 -12.08 1.81
N GLN A 18 29.02 -12.89 2.85
CA GLN A 18 27.78 -13.62 3.05
C GLN A 18 26.67 -12.57 3.12
N ALA A 19 25.74 -12.64 2.16
CA ALA A 19 24.57 -11.78 2.14
C ALA A 19 23.80 -12.01 3.45
N GLN A 20 23.89 -11.05 4.38
CA GLN A 20 23.20 -11.10 5.64
C GLN A 20 21.69 -11.12 5.37
N GLU A 21 20.99 -12.10 5.95
CA GLU A 21 19.53 -12.18 5.86
C GLU A 21 18.93 -10.89 6.42
N LEU A 22 17.93 -10.34 5.74
CA LEU A 22 17.28 -9.09 6.17
C LEU A 22 16.62 -9.31 7.52
N GLU A 23 16.83 -8.37 8.44
CA GLU A 23 16.24 -8.41 9.77
C GLU A 23 14.70 -8.45 9.68
N LYS A 24 14.12 -9.50 10.26
CA LYS A 24 12.67 -9.65 10.41
C LYS A 24 12.24 -9.00 11.73
N ILE A 25 11.09 -8.34 11.70
CA ILE A 25 10.47 -7.67 12.83
C ILE A 25 9.10 -8.30 13.13
N SER A 26 8.84 -8.51 14.42
CA SER A 26 7.49 -8.69 14.95
C SER A 26 7.19 -7.49 15.83
N GLN A 27 6.39 -6.57 15.30
CA GLN A 27 6.25 -5.23 15.86
C GLN A 27 4.79 -4.76 15.81
N PRO A 28 4.17 -4.54 16.98
CA PRO A 28 2.90 -3.83 17.05
C PRO A 28 3.02 -2.39 16.56
N GLY A 29 2.02 -1.91 15.82
CA GLY A 29 2.02 -0.59 15.20
C GLY A 29 3.19 -0.42 14.22
N ALA A 30 3.49 -1.46 13.43
CA ALA A 30 4.41 -1.39 12.32
C ALA A 30 3.97 -0.36 11.27
N ILE A 31 2.67 -0.18 11.06
CA ILE A 31 2.09 1.00 10.41
C ILE A 31 1.07 1.60 11.39
N ASN A 32 1.27 2.86 11.77
CA ASN A 32 0.41 3.52 12.75
C ASN A 32 0.22 5.00 12.38
N GLY A 33 -0.97 5.54 12.61
CA GLY A 33 -1.22 6.97 12.52
C GLY A 33 -2.62 7.26 11.99
N THR A 34 -2.78 8.39 11.34
CA THR A 34 -4.11 8.82 10.85
C THR A 34 -4.08 9.30 9.42
N VAL A 35 -5.21 9.10 8.74
CA VAL A 35 -5.54 9.81 7.50
C VAL A 35 -6.89 10.50 7.72
N ASN A 36 -6.93 11.83 7.60
CA ASN A 36 -8.19 12.58 7.64
C ASN A 36 -8.59 12.93 6.21
N ILE A 37 -9.81 12.57 5.82
CA ILE A 37 -10.32 12.81 4.48
C ILE A 37 -11.42 13.87 4.53
N THR A 38 -11.35 14.83 3.63
CA THR A 38 -12.45 15.75 3.31
C THR A 38 -12.92 15.51 1.88
N PHE A 39 -14.17 15.09 1.70
CA PHE A 39 -14.75 14.77 0.39
C PHE A 39 -15.42 15.98 -0.24
N ASN A 40 -14.64 16.98 -0.66
CA ASN A 40 -15.22 18.18 -1.29
C ASN A 40 -15.94 17.87 -2.60
N THR A 41 -15.59 16.78 -3.29
CA THR A 41 -16.30 16.36 -4.51
C THR A 41 -17.72 15.89 -4.22
N ARG A 42 -18.04 15.53 -2.97
CA ARG A 42 -19.37 15.12 -2.54
C ARG A 42 -20.20 16.27 -1.98
N THR A 43 -19.58 17.39 -1.59
CA THR A 43 -20.26 18.52 -0.95
C THR A 43 -20.35 19.77 -1.82
N ARG A 44 -19.42 19.95 -2.77
CA ARG A 44 -19.42 21.06 -3.71
C ARG A 44 -19.98 20.58 -5.05
N LEU A 45 -21.30 20.52 -5.13
CA LEU A 45 -22.02 19.98 -6.29
C LEU A 45 -22.60 21.09 -7.18
N THR A 46 -22.74 20.77 -8.47
CA THR A 46 -23.58 21.51 -9.42
C THR A 46 -25.06 21.19 -9.19
N ASP A 47 -25.96 21.93 -9.84
CA ASP A 47 -27.41 21.71 -9.70
C ASP A 47 -27.86 20.31 -10.13
N ASP A 48 -27.10 19.63 -10.99
CA ASP A 48 -27.31 18.24 -11.40
C ASP A 48 -26.60 17.20 -10.51
N GLY A 49 -26.12 17.61 -9.33
CA GLY A 49 -25.51 16.73 -8.33
C GLY A 49 -24.10 16.24 -8.66
N LYS A 50 -23.41 16.83 -9.65
CA LYS A 50 -22.03 16.47 -10.02
C LYS A 50 -21.01 17.33 -9.29
N PRO A 51 -19.77 16.86 -9.08
CA PRO A 51 -18.72 17.70 -8.51
C PRO A 51 -18.50 18.97 -9.34
N GLN A 52 -18.44 20.13 -8.68
CA GLN A 52 -18.07 21.39 -9.32
C GLN A 52 -16.63 21.34 -9.83
N LYS A 53 -16.35 22.05 -10.93
CA LYS A 53 -14.98 22.29 -11.40
C LYS A 53 -14.14 22.91 -10.27
N GLY A 54 -12.96 22.33 -10.03
CA GLY A 54 -12.04 22.69 -8.96
C GLY A 54 -12.34 22.08 -7.59
N ALA A 55 -13.40 21.28 -7.44
CA ALA A 55 -13.59 20.47 -6.23
C ALA A 55 -12.53 19.35 -6.18
N LYS A 56 -11.87 19.20 -5.02
CA LYS A 56 -10.86 18.17 -4.79
C LYS A 56 -11.06 17.52 -3.43
N ASP A 57 -11.00 16.20 -3.37
CA ASP A 57 -10.93 15.51 -2.09
C ASP A 57 -9.52 15.67 -1.52
N VAL A 58 -9.42 15.81 -0.20
CA VAL A 58 -8.15 16.05 0.49
C VAL A 58 -7.92 14.95 1.51
N TYR A 59 -6.76 14.30 1.43
CA TYR A 59 -6.32 13.20 2.28
C TYR A 59 -5.11 13.68 3.09
N GLU A 60 -5.36 14.16 4.30
CA GLU A 60 -4.30 14.59 5.22
C GLU A 60 -3.71 13.37 5.92
N THR A 61 -2.49 13.01 5.51
CA THR A 61 -1.80 11.80 5.96
C THR A 61 -0.81 12.14 7.06
N ALA A 62 -0.79 11.35 8.13
CA ALA A 62 0.22 11.37 9.17
C ALA A 62 0.44 9.93 9.67
N LEU A 63 1.31 9.19 9.00
CA LEU A 63 1.58 7.78 9.25
C LEU A 63 3.04 7.55 9.64
N THR A 64 3.27 6.61 10.55
CA THR A 64 4.57 6.11 10.96
C THR A 64 4.74 4.67 10.51
N VAL A 65 5.91 4.32 9.96
CA VAL A 65 6.29 2.98 9.53
C VAL A 65 7.51 2.50 10.29
N GLY A 66 7.47 1.24 10.76
CA GLY A 66 8.59 0.61 11.44
C GLY A 66 9.08 1.41 12.66
N LYS A 67 8.19 2.19 13.29
CA LYS A 67 8.43 3.17 14.38
C LYS A 67 9.38 4.34 14.06
N THR A 68 10.19 4.24 13.00
CA THR A 68 11.32 5.17 12.78
C THR A 68 11.15 6.05 11.54
N THR A 69 10.09 5.86 10.76
CA THR A 69 9.88 6.57 9.51
C THR A 69 8.50 7.20 9.50
N GLU A 70 8.37 8.44 9.05
CA GLU A 70 7.11 9.19 9.03
C GLU A 70 6.77 9.64 7.60
N PHE A 71 5.48 9.58 7.25
CA PHE A 71 4.89 10.13 6.05
C PHE A 71 3.83 11.12 6.50
N LYS A 72 4.06 12.41 6.25
CA LYS A 72 3.17 13.47 6.72
C LYS A 72 2.90 14.51 5.65
N GLY A 73 1.65 14.86 5.40
CA GLY A 73 1.30 15.90 4.45
C GLY A 73 -0.08 15.66 3.87
N LYS A 74 -0.26 15.98 2.60
CA LYS A 74 -1.54 15.77 1.93
C LYS A 74 -1.39 15.11 0.56
N VAL A 75 -2.42 14.33 0.22
CA VAL A 75 -2.71 13.94 -1.16
C VAL A 75 -4.04 14.60 -1.53
N GLU A 76 -4.15 15.18 -2.71
CA GLU A 76 -5.42 15.73 -3.21
C GLU A 76 -5.88 14.94 -4.44
N ARG A 77 -7.17 14.62 -4.53
CA ARG A 77 -7.77 13.98 -5.70
C ARG A 77 -8.69 14.96 -6.42
N GLN A 78 -8.43 15.19 -7.69
CA GLN A 78 -9.30 15.92 -8.60
C GLN A 78 -10.02 14.93 -9.52
N PRO A 79 -11.36 14.95 -9.61
CA PRO A 79 -12.10 14.07 -10.50
C PRO A 79 -12.02 14.53 -11.95
N LEU A 80 -12.18 13.60 -12.88
CA LEU A 80 -12.39 13.89 -14.30
C LEU A 80 -13.79 14.48 -14.50
N ILE A 81 -13.89 15.62 -15.19
CA ILE A 81 -15.17 16.21 -15.60
C ILE A 81 -15.17 16.35 -17.12
N THR A 82 -16.18 15.76 -17.75
CA THR A 82 -16.39 15.81 -19.20
C THR A 82 -17.67 16.59 -19.53
N SER A 83 -17.64 17.34 -20.64
CA SER A 83 -18.79 18.08 -21.15
C SER A 83 -19.92 17.14 -21.57
N LYS A 84 -21.17 17.53 -21.27
CA LYS A 84 -22.38 16.76 -21.58
C LYS A 84 -22.66 16.61 -23.09
N ILE A 85 -22.20 17.58 -23.91
CA ILE A 85 -22.64 17.70 -25.31
C ILE A 85 -21.58 17.17 -26.29
N LEU A 86 -20.30 17.19 -25.94
CA LEU A 86 -19.21 16.83 -26.86
C LEU A 86 -18.17 15.87 -26.27
N GLY A 87 -18.34 15.38 -25.04
CA GLY A 87 -17.37 14.49 -24.39
C GLY A 87 -15.99 15.12 -24.17
N SER A 88 -15.85 16.43 -24.42
CA SER A 88 -14.59 17.16 -24.21
C SER A 88 -14.26 17.21 -22.72
N VAL A 89 -12.97 17.09 -22.39
CA VAL A 89 -12.50 17.14 -21.01
C VAL A 89 -12.51 18.61 -20.54
N GLU A 90 -13.39 18.94 -19.59
CA GLU A 90 -13.46 20.26 -18.96
C GLU A 90 -12.49 20.41 -17.78
N GLN A 91 -12.19 19.28 -17.13
CA GLN A 91 -11.22 19.13 -16.05
C GLN A 91 -10.61 17.72 -16.10
N PRO A 92 -9.27 17.57 -16.18
CA PRO A 92 -8.64 16.26 -16.14
C PRO A 92 -8.69 15.66 -14.72
N GLY A 93 -8.83 14.34 -14.64
CA GLY A 93 -8.67 13.62 -13.37
C GLY A 93 -7.20 13.51 -12.99
N GLN A 94 -6.84 13.87 -11.75
CA GLN A 94 -5.44 13.90 -11.29
C GLN A 94 -5.32 13.72 -9.78
N TYR A 95 -4.19 13.19 -9.33
CA TYR A 95 -3.75 13.21 -7.93
C TYR A 95 -2.57 14.16 -7.74
N PHE A 96 -2.53 14.85 -6.61
CA PHE A 96 -1.43 15.73 -6.22
C PHE A 96 -0.81 15.22 -4.93
N TYR A 97 0.40 14.69 -5.00
CA TYR A 97 1.14 14.20 -3.84
C TYR A 97 2.01 15.32 -3.25
N SER A 98 1.91 15.51 -1.94
CA SER A 98 2.77 16.40 -1.17
C SER A 98 2.93 15.86 0.25
N LEU A 99 3.78 14.85 0.40
CA LEU A 99 4.08 14.21 1.67
C LEU A 99 5.54 14.49 2.04
N ASP A 100 5.77 15.09 3.20
CA ASP A 100 7.07 15.12 3.85
C ASP A 100 7.42 13.72 4.37
N LEU A 101 8.68 13.36 4.21
CA LEU A 101 9.26 12.10 4.65
C LEU A 101 10.15 12.40 5.85
N GLY A 102 9.85 11.80 6.99
CA GLY A 102 10.55 12.00 8.25
C GLY A 102 11.28 10.75 8.73
N VAL A 103 12.32 10.96 9.54
CA VAL A 103 12.91 9.92 10.38
C VAL A 103 12.78 10.31 11.84
N ILE A 104 12.56 9.30 12.68
CA ILE A 104 12.47 9.42 14.13
C ILE A 104 13.72 8.80 14.73
N ASN A 105 14.37 9.51 15.65
CA ASN A 105 15.57 9.01 16.31
C ASN A 105 15.20 7.81 17.22
N PRO A 106 15.75 6.60 16.97
CA PRO A 106 15.43 5.42 17.78
C PRO A 106 15.92 5.52 19.23
N THR A 107 16.90 6.38 19.53
CA THR A 107 17.38 6.60 20.91
C THR A 107 16.59 7.66 21.64
N ASN A 108 15.87 8.53 20.90
CA ASN A 108 14.98 9.54 21.46
C ASN A 108 13.80 9.79 20.51
N MET A 109 12.69 9.09 20.76
CA MET A 109 11.50 9.10 19.91
C MET A 109 10.78 10.46 19.80
N THR A 110 11.16 11.45 20.61
CA THR A 110 10.66 12.82 20.50
C THR A 110 11.37 13.63 19.41
N GLN A 111 12.57 13.22 19.02
CA GLN A 111 13.36 13.90 18.00
C GLN A 111 12.97 13.38 16.63
N ARG A 112 12.48 14.30 15.80
CA ARG A 112 12.03 14.05 14.42
C ARG A 112 12.80 14.94 13.47
N LYS A 113 13.09 14.43 12.28
CA LYS A 113 13.72 15.20 11.22
C LYS A 113 13.09 14.87 9.88
N THR A 114 12.60 15.87 9.17
CA THR A 114 12.22 15.73 7.76
C THR A 114 13.49 15.51 6.93
N VAL A 115 13.49 14.44 6.15
CA VAL A 115 14.62 13.97 5.33
C VAL A 115 14.37 14.09 3.84
N GLY A 116 13.16 14.45 3.44
CA GLY A 116 12.81 14.60 2.04
C GLY A 116 11.32 14.66 1.86
N LYS A 117 10.88 14.45 0.61
CA LYS A 117 9.47 14.54 0.24
C LYS A 117 9.11 13.53 -0.83
N TRP A 118 7.88 13.03 -0.76
CA TRP A 118 7.18 12.37 -1.85
C TRP A 118 6.23 13.40 -2.49
N VAL A 119 6.52 13.76 -3.73
CA VAL A 119 5.82 14.80 -4.48
C VAL A 119 5.46 14.37 -5.89
N GLY A 120 4.52 15.08 -6.51
CA GLY A 120 4.25 15.02 -7.95
C GLY A 120 2.77 14.92 -8.27
N THR A 121 2.44 15.11 -9.55
CA THR A 121 1.07 15.05 -10.06
C THR A 121 0.91 13.76 -10.85
N VAL A 122 -0.05 12.91 -10.49
CA VAL A 122 -0.36 11.66 -11.20
C VAL A 122 -1.64 11.87 -12.00
N PRO A 123 -1.56 11.96 -13.34
CA PRO A 123 -2.74 12.00 -14.20
C PRO A 123 -3.55 10.71 -14.15
N ILE A 124 -4.86 10.83 -14.30
CA ILE A 124 -5.79 9.72 -14.47
C ILE A 124 -6.29 9.77 -15.92
N GLY A 125 -6.03 8.71 -16.69
CA GLY A 125 -6.54 8.50 -18.03
C GLY A 125 -8.07 8.37 -18.04
N ALA A 126 -8.67 8.61 -19.20
CA ALA A 126 -10.12 8.48 -19.38
C ALA A 126 -10.64 7.05 -19.14
N ASP A 127 -9.77 6.06 -19.24
CA ASP A 127 -10.00 4.64 -18.94
C ASP A 127 -9.82 4.28 -17.45
N GLY A 128 -9.55 5.26 -16.58
CA GLY A 128 -9.32 5.06 -15.15
C GLY A 128 -7.89 4.64 -14.80
N THR A 129 -6.96 4.69 -15.75
CA THR A 129 -5.54 4.37 -15.53
C THR A 129 -4.80 5.52 -14.85
N TYR A 130 -4.07 5.24 -13.78
CA TYR A 130 -3.23 6.17 -13.05
C TYR A 130 -1.80 6.09 -13.61
N GLU A 131 -1.33 7.19 -14.21
CA GLU A 131 -0.01 7.25 -14.85
C GLU A 131 1.07 7.65 -13.82
N LEU A 132 1.65 6.65 -13.17
CA LEU A 132 2.49 6.83 -11.97
C LEU A 132 3.86 7.45 -12.26
N THR A 133 4.26 7.64 -13.52
CA THR A 133 5.46 8.46 -13.84
C THR A 133 5.24 9.94 -13.50
N GLY A 134 3.98 10.34 -13.39
CA GLY A 134 3.56 11.71 -13.17
C GLY A 134 3.63 12.59 -14.43
N ALA A 135 3.07 13.80 -14.30
CA ALA A 135 3.04 14.80 -15.36
C ALA A 135 4.45 15.30 -15.72
N ASP A 136 4.60 15.90 -16.90
CA ASP A 136 5.91 16.34 -17.40
C ASP A 136 6.57 17.43 -16.56
N ASP A 137 5.78 18.37 -16.07
CA ASP A 137 6.18 19.46 -15.17
C ASP A 137 6.17 19.05 -13.69
N SER A 138 5.62 17.86 -13.36
CA SER A 138 5.40 17.41 -11.98
C SER A 138 5.55 15.90 -11.86
N LYS A 139 6.79 15.42 -12.06
CA LYS A 139 7.15 14.00 -11.94
C LYS A 139 6.85 13.47 -10.54
N HIS A 140 6.21 12.30 -10.48
CA HIS A 140 5.90 11.59 -9.24
C HIS A 140 7.15 10.90 -8.72
N ARG A 141 7.65 11.36 -7.57
CA ARG A 141 8.99 10.99 -7.09
C ARG A 141 9.14 11.08 -5.58
N ILE A 142 10.15 10.39 -5.07
CA ILE A 142 10.73 10.63 -3.76
C ILE A 142 12.04 11.41 -3.96
N SER A 143 12.17 12.54 -3.27
CA SER A 143 13.37 13.37 -3.22
C SER A 143 13.87 13.45 -1.79
N ILE A 144 15.08 12.93 -1.54
CA ILE A 144 15.72 12.90 -0.23
C ILE A 144 16.86 13.89 -0.18
N ASP A 145 16.86 14.71 0.87
CA ASP A 145 17.87 15.73 1.13
C ASP A 145 19.13 15.10 1.74
N ALA A 146 20.28 15.76 1.55
CA ALA A 146 21.52 15.32 2.20
C ALA A 146 21.43 15.55 3.72
N ILE A 147 21.69 14.51 4.51
CA ILE A 147 21.68 14.59 5.97
C ILE A 147 22.96 13.98 6.55
N GLY A 148 23.77 14.83 7.18
CA GLY A 148 25.05 14.41 7.74
C GLY A 148 25.96 13.86 6.62
N LYS A 149 26.27 12.56 6.69
CA LYS A 149 27.07 11.87 5.67
C LYS A 149 26.21 11.14 4.62
N ALA A 150 24.89 11.06 4.80
CA ALA A 150 24.00 10.44 3.83
C ALA A 150 23.79 11.40 2.64
N PRO A 151 24.10 11.00 1.40
CA PRO A 151 23.97 11.87 0.24
C PRO A 151 22.49 12.04 -0.15
N ALA A 152 22.19 13.19 -0.76
CA ALA A 152 20.89 13.43 -1.38
C ALA A 152 20.68 12.47 -2.56
N PHE A 153 19.43 12.11 -2.82
CA PHE A 153 19.05 11.35 -4.01
C PHE A 153 17.61 11.61 -4.41
N THR A 154 17.27 11.30 -5.65
CA THR A 154 15.90 11.35 -6.15
C THR A 154 15.63 10.08 -6.94
N ASP A 155 14.46 9.50 -6.74
CA ASP A 155 14.00 8.37 -7.52
C ASP A 155 12.52 8.51 -7.87
N ASN A 156 12.14 8.02 -9.03
CA ASN A 156 10.81 8.24 -9.60
C ASN A 156 9.93 7.00 -9.44
N PHE A 157 8.64 7.24 -9.28
CA PHE A 157 7.62 6.22 -9.47
C PHE A 157 7.40 5.98 -10.97
N GLY A 158 6.70 4.90 -11.31
CA GLY A 158 6.41 4.56 -12.69
C GLY A 158 5.43 3.40 -12.83
N GLY A 159 5.20 2.98 -14.07
CA GLY A 159 4.21 1.96 -14.39
C GLY A 159 2.77 2.47 -14.31
N ARG A 160 1.81 1.55 -14.29
CA ARG A 160 0.38 1.86 -14.31
C ARG A 160 -0.35 1.18 -13.17
N LEU A 161 -1.19 1.96 -12.51
CA LEU A 161 -2.20 1.46 -11.59
C LEU A 161 -3.55 1.60 -12.28
N TYR A 162 -4.32 0.53 -12.35
CA TYR A 162 -5.72 0.58 -12.76
C TYR A 162 -6.55 0.65 -11.49
N GLY A 163 -7.31 1.73 -11.32
CA GLY A 163 -8.29 1.81 -10.24
C GLY A 163 -9.45 0.84 -10.45
N LYS A 164 -10.35 0.81 -9.47
CA LYS A 164 -11.66 0.16 -9.61
C LYS A 164 -12.41 0.82 -10.78
N GLY A 165 -12.99 0.03 -11.68
CA GLY A 165 -13.65 0.60 -12.85
C GLY A 165 -14.60 -0.32 -13.60
N LYS A 166 -14.19 -1.54 -13.95
CA LYS A 166 -15.04 -2.46 -14.73
C LYS A 166 -15.09 -3.80 -14.05
N LYS A 167 -16.27 -4.11 -13.52
CA LYS A 167 -16.60 -5.42 -12.93
C LYS A 167 -16.14 -6.53 -13.86
N THR A 168 -15.38 -7.46 -13.30
CA THR A 168 -15.07 -8.70 -14.02
C THR A 168 -16.34 -9.55 -14.04
N GLY A 169 -16.67 -10.11 -15.19
CA GLY A 169 -17.76 -11.09 -15.29
C GLY A 169 -17.24 -12.46 -14.87
N GLY A 170 -17.94 -13.13 -13.95
CA GLY A 170 -17.63 -14.51 -13.52
C GLY A 170 -17.25 -14.63 -12.05
N ALA A 171 -17.30 -15.85 -11.52
CA ALA A 171 -16.84 -16.14 -10.17
C ALA A 171 -15.30 -16.17 -10.11
N MET A 172 -14.73 -15.43 -9.18
CA MET A 172 -13.31 -15.45 -8.86
C MET A 172 -13.08 -16.27 -7.60
N SER A 173 -12.05 -17.12 -7.63
CA SER A 173 -11.69 -17.99 -6.51
C SER A 173 -10.46 -17.45 -5.78
N TYR A 174 -10.54 -17.33 -4.46
CA TYR A 174 -9.41 -16.97 -3.62
C TYR A 174 -9.07 -18.12 -2.71
N VAL A 175 -7.77 -18.42 -2.63
CA VAL A 175 -7.27 -19.60 -1.98
C VAL A 175 -6.26 -19.19 -0.91
N ARG A 176 -6.39 -19.78 0.27
CA ARG A 176 -5.44 -19.65 1.37
C ARG A 176 -5.00 -20.99 1.87
N ARG A 177 -3.90 -20.99 2.62
CA ARG A 177 -3.56 -22.11 3.48
C ARG A 177 -3.69 -21.72 4.95
N LEU A 178 -4.53 -22.44 5.68
CA LEU A 178 -4.65 -22.28 7.13
C LEU A 178 -4.29 -23.62 7.78
N GLN A 179 -3.27 -23.62 8.66
CA GLN A 179 -2.83 -24.83 9.36
C GLN A 179 -2.60 -26.03 8.42
N GLY A 180 -1.98 -25.81 7.26
CA GLY A 180 -1.69 -26.86 6.29
C GLY A 180 -2.86 -27.27 5.37
N LYS A 181 -4.07 -26.72 5.55
CA LYS A 181 -5.23 -26.95 4.66
C LYS A 181 -5.46 -25.82 3.70
N GLU A 182 -5.86 -26.17 2.48
CA GLU A 182 -6.37 -25.20 1.52
C GLU A 182 -7.80 -24.78 1.88
N VAL A 183 -8.05 -23.47 1.98
CA VAL A 183 -9.35 -22.87 2.23
C VAL A 183 -9.67 -21.97 1.03
N LYS A 184 -10.85 -22.15 0.45
CA LYS A 184 -11.25 -21.46 -0.78
C LYS A 184 -12.54 -20.67 -0.56
N ILE A 185 -12.57 -19.44 -1.03
CA ILE A 185 -13.80 -18.66 -1.19
C ILE A 185 -14.03 -18.34 -2.66
N GLU A 186 -15.29 -18.22 -3.05
CA GLU A 186 -15.70 -17.78 -4.39
C GLU A 186 -16.55 -16.52 -4.28
N VAL A 187 -16.19 -15.49 -5.04
CA VAL A 187 -16.90 -14.20 -5.06
C VAL A 187 -17.23 -13.82 -6.51
N LYS A 188 -18.37 -13.18 -6.73
CA LYS A 188 -18.93 -12.99 -8.09
C LYS A 188 -18.92 -11.54 -8.58
N ASN A 189 -18.77 -10.58 -7.67
CA ASN A 189 -18.91 -9.16 -7.97
C ASN A 189 -17.65 -8.40 -7.57
N VAL A 190 -16.52 -8.81 -8.16
CA VAL A 190 -15.22 -8.21 -7.86
C VAL A 190 -14.77 -7.18 -8.90
N ASP A 191 -14.17 -6.11 -8.40
CA ASP A 191 -13.54 -5.05 -9.18
C ASP A 191 -12.04 -4.98 -8.85
N PRO A 192 -11.17 -5.40 -9.79
CA PRO A 192 -9.75 -5.53 -9.54
C PRO A 192 -9.03 -4.18 -9.62
N MET A 193 -8.40 -3.77 -8.52
CA MET A 193 -7.35 -2.74 -8.57
C MET A 193 -6.06 -3.42 -9.03
N ARG A 194 -5.59 -3.12 -10.24
CA ARG A 194 -4.47 -3.85 -10.88
C ARG A 194 -3.18 -3.03 -10.87
N PHE A 195 -2.09 -3.70 -10.54
CA PHE A 195 -0.74 -3.17 -10.61
C PHE A 195 -0.04 -3.76 -11.82
N GLU A 196 0.28 -2.91 -12.81
CA GLU A 196 0.98 -3.33 -14.02
C GLU A 196 2.33 -2.61 -14.12
N ASN A 197 3.40 -3.36 -13.84
CA ASN A 197 4.77 -2.88 -13.78
C ASN A 197 4.93 -1.61 -12.94
N VAL A 198 4.16 -1.50 -11.86
CA VAL A 198 4.21 -0.37 -10.94
C VAL A 198 5.61 -0.29 -10.34
N VAL A 199 6.27 0.86 -10.46
CA VAL A 199 7.57 1.10 -9.86
C VAL A 199 7.37 1.99 -8.64
N LEU A 200 7.74 1.48 -7.47
CA LEU A 200 7.83 2.25 -6.23
C LEU A 200 9.23 2.87 -6.16
N ALA A 201 9.28 4.20 -6.01
CA ALA A 201 10.54 4.92 -5.85
C ALA A 201 11.31 4.47 -4.60
N ALA A 202 12.64 4.48 -4.66
CA ALA A 202 13.51 4.29 -3.50
C ALA A 202 13.27 5.37 -2.43
N GLY A 203 13.58 5.06 -1.17
CA GLY A 203 13.45 5.96 -0.04
C GLY A 203 12.42 5.49 1.01
N PRO A 204 12.31 6.19 2.16
CA PRO A 204 12.89 7.51 2.45
C PRO A 204 14.36 7.49 2.92
N ALA A 205 14.98 6.32 2.95
CA ALA A 205 16.41 6.14 3.13
C ALA A 205 16.95 5.23 2.03
N GLN A 206 18.26 5.27 1.78
CA GLN A 206 18.91 4.42 0.75
C GLN A 206 18.73 2.92 1.00
N SER A 207 18.49 2.52 2.25
CA SER A 207 18.18 1.14 2.63
C SER A 207 16.85 0.62 2.06
N TYR A 208 16.00 1.52 1.54
CA TYR A 208 14.74 1.18 0.90
C TYR A 208 14.89 1.32 -0.63
N PRO A 209 15.32 0.26 -1.33
CA PRO A 209 15.53 0.31 -2.77
C PRO A 209 14.20 0.47 -3.52
N LYS A 210 14.34 0.75 -4.82
CA LYS A 210 13.27 0.67 -5.80
C LYS A 210 12.65 -0.73 -5.80
N CYS A 211 11.34 -0.80 -6.00
CA CYS A 211 10.61 -2.05 -6.06
C CYS A 211 9.63 -2.03 -7.24
N THR A 212 9.57 -3.11 -8.00
CA THR A 212 8.54 -3.33 -9.02
C THR A 212 7.40 -4.14 -8.42
N VAL A 213 6.16 -3.78 -8.73
CA VAL A 213 4.94 -4.39 -8.21
C VAL A 213 4.03 -4.81 -9.36
N ASN A 214 3.54 -6.05 -9.27
CA ASN A 214 2.56 -6.61 -10.21
C ASN A 214 1.47 -7.37 -9.45
N GLY A 215 0.31 -7.54 -10.07
CA GLY A 215 -0.81 -8.32 -9.51
C GLY A 215 -2.03 -7.45 -9.28
N ASN A 216 -2.85 -7.82 -8.30
CA ASN A 216 -4.13 -7.17 -8.07
C ASN A 216 -4.58 -7.25 -6.62
N LEU A 217 -5.39 -6.26 -6.23
CA LEU A 217 -6.17 -6.24 -5.01
C LEU A 217 -7.64 -6.03 -5.42
N ASP A 218 -8.46 -7.03 -5.17
CA ASP A 218 -9.81 -7.11 -5.71
C ASP A 218 -10.81 -6.70 -4.65
N PHE A 219 -11.67 -5.73 -4.97
CA PHE A 219 -12.74 -5.32 -4.08
C PHE A 219 -13.99 -6.15 -4.38
N ASP A 220 -14.52 -6.83 -3.37
CA ASP A 220 -15.79 -7.52 -3.45
C ASP A 220 -16.93 -6.60 -3.00
N TYR A 221 -17.78 -6.20 -3.94
CA TYR A 221 -18.93 -5.33 -3.68
C TYR A 221 -20.04 -5.99 -2.85
N GLU A 222 -20.05 -7.33 -2.71
CA GLU A 222 -21.06 -8.00 -1.89
C GLU A 222 -20.75 -7.88 -0.39
N THR A 223 -19.47 -7.97 -0.02
CA THR A 223 -19.05 -7.97 1.39
C THR A 223 -18.29 -6.71 1.81
N GLY A 224 -17.86 -5.88 0.87
CA GLY A 224 -16.96 -4.76 1.11
C GLY A 224 -15.51 -5.20 1.38
N ASN A 225 -15.18 -6.47 1.18
CA ASN A 225 -13.85 -7.00 1.47
C ASN A 225 -12.87 -6.73 0.32
N TRP A 226 -11.59 -6.57 0.65
CA TRP A 226 -10.52 -6.68 -0.33
C TRP A 226 -9.86 -8.05 -0.26
N LEU A 227 -9.56 -8.62 -1.43
CA LEU A 227 -9.02 -9.97 -1.58
C LEU A 227 -7.83 -9.94 -2.54
N THR A 228 -6.82 -10.77 -2.28
CA THR A 228 -5.72 -10.95 -3.23
C THR A 228 -5.15 -12.36 -3.19
N ASN A 229 -4.90 -12.91 -4.38
CA ASN A 229 -4.16 -14.16 -4.58
C ASN A 229 -2.68 -13.92 -4.92
N GLY A 230 -2.21 -12.67 -4.88
CA GLY A 230 -0.82 -12.39 -5.17
C GLY A 230 -0.57 -10.97 -5.66
N ILE A 231 -0.17 -10.08 -4.75
CA ILE A 231 0.61 -8.90 -5.11
C ILE A 231 2.09 -9.30 -5.06
N ARG A 232 2.81 -9.14 -6.16
CA ARG A 232 4.21 -9.55 -6.30
C ARG A 232 5.11 -8.34 -6.22
N PHE A 233 6.08 -8.38 -5.32
CA PHE A 233 7.09 -7.35 -5.15
C PHE A 233 8.45 -7.92 -5.58
N HIS A 234 9.15 -7.19 -6.44
CA HIS A 234 10.49 -7.53 -6.91
C HIS A 234 11.45 -6.37 -6.62
N TYR A 235 12.55 -6.64 -5.91
CA TYR A 235 13.56 -5.62 -5.59
C TYR A 235 14.94 -6.23 -5.34
N SER A 236 15.98 -5.42 -5.59
CA SER A 236 17.38 -5.77 -5.31
C SER A 236 17.86 -5.03 -4.07
N LEU A 237 18.40 -5.75 -3.09
CA LEU A 237 18.97 -5.17 -1.88
C LEU A 237 20.27 -5.88 -1.52
N ASN A 238 21.35 -5.11 -1.34
CA ASN A 238 22.69 -5.62 -1.04
C ASN A 238 23.19 -6.66 -2.06
N GLY A 239 22.86 -6.46 -3.34
CA GLY A 239 23.27 -7.36 -4.44
C GLY A 239 22.50 -8.69 -4.49
N LYS A 240 21.42 -8.82 -3.72
CA LYS A 240 20.52 -9.97 -3.76
C LYS A 240 19.13 -9.54 -4.24
N GLU A 241 18.58 -10.33 -5.16
CA GLU A 241 17.20 -10.17 -5.62
C GLU A 241 16.23 -10.82 -4.63
N TYR A 242 15.09 -10.15 -4.44
CA TYR A 242 14.00 -10.60 -3.59
C TYR A 242 12.69 -10.59 -4.38
N ASP A 243 11.98 -11.72 -4.31
CA ASP A 243 10.63 -11.90 -4.87
C ASP A 243 9.67 -12.25 -3.74
N ASP A 244 8.87 -11.27 -3.34
CA ASP A 244 7.82 -11.44 -2.33
C ASP A 244 6.46 -11.59 -3.01
N VAL A 245 5.64 -12.49 -2.47
CA VAL A 245 4.24 -12.67 -2.88
C VAL A 245 3.35 -12.40 -1.68
N VAL A 246 2.39 -11.49 -1.83
CA VAL A 246 1.41 -11.14 -0.81
C VAL A 246 0.05 -11.74 -1.16
N THR A 247 -0.46 -12.57 -0.28
CA THR A 247 -1.81 -13.14 -0.33
C THR A 247 -2.62 -12.61 0.86
N GLY A 248 -3.95 -12.78 0.83
CA GLY A 248 -4.77 -12.54 2.01
C GLY A 248 -5.98 -11.66 1.73
N SER A 249 -6.44 -10.96 2.77
CA SER A 249 -7.66 -10.16 2.74
C SER A 249 -7.57 -8.98 3.67
N ILE A 250 -8.47 -8.04 3.40
CA ILE A 250 -8.79 -6.93 4.26
C ILE A 250 -10.30 -6.95 4.41
N LYS A 251 -10.78 -7.38 5.57
CA LYS A 251 -12.22 -7.61 5.80
C LYS A 251 -12.88 -6.32 6.27
N TRP A 252 -14.01 -5.93 5.68
CA TRP A 252 -14.82 -4.85 6.21
C TRP A 252 -15.68 -5.35 7.38
N VAL A 253 -15.70 -4.59 8.47
CA VAL A 253 -16.55 -4.82 9.64
C VAL A 253 -17.26 -3.51 9.95
N GLU A 254 -18.56 -3.49 9.65
CA GLU A 254 -19.42 -2.34 9.90
C GLU A 254 -19.91 -2.30 11.36
N ASP A 255 -19.89 -1.14 12.00
CA ASP A 255 -20.54 -0.97 13.31
C ASP A 255 -22.06 -1.06 13.12
N PRO A 256 -22.80 -1.82 13.96
CA PRO A 256 -24.25 -1.94 13.83
C PRO A 256 -25.00 -0.61 13.85
N ASN A 257 -24.38 0.45 14.41
CA ASN A 257 -24.94 1.80 14.48
C ASN A 257 -24.23 2.78 13.54
N ARG A 258 -23.56 2.31 12.48
CA ARG A 258 -22.80 3.16 11.54
C ARG A 258 -23.61 4.33 11.00
N ALA A 259 -24.89 4.11 10.69
CA ALA A 259 -25.77 5.18 10.23
C ALA A 259 -25.83 6.40 11.19
N SER A 260 -25.58 6.17 12.49
CA SER A 260 -25.58 7.21 13.52
C SER A 260 -24.18 7.68 13.95
N ASN A 261 -23.18 6.79 13.95
CA ASN A 261 -21.86 7.06 14.52
C ASN A 261 -20.73 7.12 13.49
N GLY A 262 -21.01 6.74 12.23
CA GLY A 262 -20.07 6.68 11.12
C GLY A 262 -18.99 5.62 11.25
N LYS A 263 -19.09 4.69 12.19
CA LYS A 263 -17.99 3.76 12.50
C LYS A 263 -18.00 2.51 11.63
N GLY A 264 -16.82 2.09 11.25
CA GLY A 264 -16.52 0.81 10.63
C GLY A 264 -15.02 0.58 10.65
N GLN A 265 -14.56 -0.61 10.31
CA GLN A 265 -13.13 -0.88 10.23
C GLN A 265 -12.79 -1.92 9.19
N TYR A 266 -11.61 -1.78 8.61
CA TYR A 266 -10.97 -2.83 7.88
C TYR A 266 -10.06 -3.66 8.80
N GLU A 267 -10.22 -4.98 8.79
CA GLU A 267 -9.37 -5.94 9.49
C GLU A 267 -8.40 -6.57 8.51
N PHE A 268 -7.13 -6.21 8.65
CA PHE A 268 -6.05 -6.68 7.78
C PHE A 268 -5.59 -8.06 8.19
N ASN A 269 -5.43 -8.93 7.19
CA ASN A 269 -4.80 -10.23 7.31
C ASN A 269 -4.10 -10.56 5.98
N LEU A 270 -2.98 -9.88 5.76
CA LEU A 270 -2.13 -10.06 4.60
C LEU A 270 -0.91 -10.89 4.99
N ARG A 271 -0.49 -11.80 4.11
CA ARG A 271 0.56 -12.79 4.38
C ARG A 271 1.61 -12.75 3.28
N TRP A 272 2.87 -12.87 3.68
CA TRP A 272 4.02 -12.83 2.79
C TRP A 272 4.57 -14.23 2.57
N ASN A 273 4.75 -14.59 1.31
CA ASN A 273 5.43 -15.79 0.88
C ASN A 273 4.86 -17.06 1.53
N GLU A 274 3.54 -17.15 1.60
CA GLU A 274 2.81 -18.23 2.30
C GLU A 274 3.26 -19.63 1.82
N ASP A 275 3.41 -19.83 0.52
CA ASP A 275 3.90 -21.10 -0.05
C ASP A 275 5.33 -21.46 0.38
N LYS A 276 6.19 -20.45 0.58
CA LYS A 276 7.60 -20.65 0.99
C LYS A 276 7.73 -20.87 2.50
N ASN A 277 6.78 -20.35 3.28
CA ASN A 277 6.76 -20.42 4.75
C ASN A 277 5.73 -21.42 5.29
N LYS A 278 5.16 -22.27 4.42
CA LYS A 278 4.14 -23.23 4.81
C LYS A 278 4.67 -24.18 5.91
N PRO A 279 3.91 -24.40 6.99
CA PRO A 279 4.20 -25.47 7.93
C PRO A 279 4.23 -26.82 7.20
N ALA A 280 5.10 -27.73 7.62
CA ALA A 280 5.06 -29.10 7.12
C ALA A 280 3.70 -29.72 7.47
N SER A 281 3.00 -30.25 6.47
CA SER A 281 1.71 -30.92 6.67
C SER A 281 1.91 -32.18 7.53
N THR A 282 1.07 -32.35 8.55
CA THR A 282 1.04 -33.55 9.40
C THR A 282 -0.16 -34.44 9.05
N GLU A 283 -0.12 -35.72 9.41
CA GLU A 283 -1.26 -36.64 9.20
C GLU A 283 -2.53 -36.16 9.95
N ALA A 284 -2.36 -35.49 11.10
CA ALA A 284 -3.45 -34.90 11.86
C ALA A 284 -4.17 -33.78 11.10
N ASP A 285 -3.48 -33.11 10.17
CA ASP A 285 -4.10 -32.07 9.35
C ASP A 285 -5.13 -32.66 8.39
N ALA A 286 -5.07 -33.95 8.00
CA ALA A 286 -6.10 -34.54 7.14
C ALA A 286 -7.52 -34.49 7.76
N PHE A 287 -7.63 -34.52 9.08
CA PHE A 287 -8.90 -34.70 9.81
C PHE A 287 -9.55 -33.42 10.35
N LYS A 288 -8.93 -32.24 10.21
CA LYS A 288 -9.52 -30.97 10.70
C LYS A 288 -10.70 -30.53 9.81
N ALA A 289 -11.85 -30.14 10.36
CA ALA A 289 -12.95 -29.64 9.54
C ALA A 289 -12.58 -28.30 8.87
N ALA A 290 -12.89 -28.15 7.58
CA ALA A 290 -12.78 -26.89 6.87
C ALA A 290 -14.12 -26.15 6.98
N ASN A 291 -14.22 -25.18 7.88
CA ASN A 291 -15.30 -24.20 7.84
C ASN A 291 -14.80 -23.02 7.00
N ASP A 292 -15.29 -22.89 5.77
CA ASP A 292 -14.51 -22.30 4.68
C ASP A 292 -14.37 -20.77 4.71
N GLU A 293 -15.30 -20.02 5.30
CA GLU A 293 -15.24 -18.55 5.23
C GLU A 293 -14.59 -17.91 6.46
N GLU A 294 -15.03 -18.25 7.68
CA GLU A 294 -14.44 -17.70 8.90
C GLU A 294 -12.96 -18.12 9.07
N ALA A 295 -12.62 -19.33 8.64
CA ALA A 295 -11.23 -19.79 8.59
C ALA A 295 -10.40 -18.97 7.59
N PHE A 296 -10.98 -18.57 6.45
CA PHE A 296 -10.26 -17.76 5.47
C PHE A 296 -9.79 -16.43 6.08
N PHE A 297 -10.62 -15.79 6.90
CA PHE A 297 -10.29 -14.51 7.56
C PHE A 297 -9.47 -14.64 8.83
N THR A 298 -9.25 -15.86 9.36
CA THR A 298 -8.53 -16.09 10.61
C THR A 298 -7.05 -15.72 10.50
N VAL A 299 -6.52 -15.02 11.51
CA VAL A 299 -5.11 -14.65 11.59
C VAL A 299 -4.24 -15.88 11.86
N ASP A 300 -3.20 -16.05 11.06
CA ASP A 300 -2.17 -17.09 11.24
C ASP A 300 -0.81 -16.41 11.42
N ASN A 301 -0.31 -16.45 12.65
CA ASN A 301 0.98 -15.85 13.02
C ASN A 301 2.18 -16.79 12.78
N SER A 302 1.95 -18.00 12.25
CA SER A 302 3.03 -18.92 11.86
C SER A 302 3.69 -18.50 10.54
N VAL A 303 3.02 -17.66 9.75
CA VAL A 303 3.49 -17.10 8.48
C VAL A 303 3.78 -15.61 8.65
N PRO A 304 4.82 -15.05 7.97
CA PRO A 304 5.04 -13.62 7.97
C PRO A 304 3.80 -12.85 7.50
N SER A 305 3.35 -11.85 8.27
CA SER A 305 2.06 -11.21 8.04
C SER A 305 2.00 -9.75 8.48
N LEU A 306 1.07 -9.01 7.87
CA LEU A 306 0.63 -7.68 8.29
C LEU A 306 -0.84 -7.79 8.70
N THR A 307 -1.11 -7.58 9.98
CA THR A 307 -2.42 -7.75 10.59
C THR A 307 -2.84 -6.53 11.37
N GLY A 308 -4.09 -6.44 11.81
CA GLY A 308 -4.57 -5.35 12.66
C GLY A 308 -5.73 -4.60 12.03
N THR A 309 -5.96 -3.36 12.44
CA THR A 309 -7.15 -2.61 12.05
C THR A 309 -6.82 -1.26 11.41
N VAL A 310 -7.68 -0.87 10.48
CA VAL A 310 -7.80 0.49 9.97
C VAL A 310 -9.23 0.94 10.24
N ALA A 311 -9.41 1.74 11.28
CA ALA A 311 -10.73 2.15 11.77
C ALA A 311 -11.16 3.50 11.17
N TYR A 312 -12.43 3.58 10.79
CA TYR A 312 -13.06 4.74 10.17
C TYR A 312 -14.07 5.36 11.13
N VAL A 313 -14.13 6.68 11.11
CA VAL A 313 -15.21 7.47 11.71
C VAL A 313 -15.66 8.48 10.66
N ASP A 314 -16.75 8.14 9.98
CA ASP A 314 -17.31 8.90 8.89
C ASP A 314 -18.24 10.00 9.38
N THR A 315 -18.15 11.17 8.75
CA THR A 315 -19.12 12.26 8.94
C THR A 315 -20.22 12.12 7.90
N MET A 316 -21.37 11.60 8.34
CA MET A 316 -22.57 11.48 7.52
C MET A 316 -23.29 12.83 7.42
N ALA A 317 -23.67 13.24 6.21
CA ALA A 317 -24.53 14.39 6.00
C ALA A 317 -25.50 14.14 4.84
N LYS A 318 -26.64 14.84 4.86
CA LYS A 318 -27.55 14.87 3.71
C LYS A 318 -26.99 15.81 2.65
N VAL A 319 -26.65 15.28 1.47
CA VAL A 319 -26.29 16.07 0.30
C VAL A 319 -27.24 15.72 -0.83
N GLY A 320 -27.91 16.72 -1.41
CA GLY A 320 -28.93 16.48 -2.43
C GLY A 320 -30.14 15.67 -1.93
N GLY A 321 -30.36 15.58 -0.60
CA GLY A 321 -31.42 14.77 0.00
C GLY A 321 -31.00 13.33 0.35
N GLU A 322 -29.82 12.89 -0.07
CA GLU A 322 -29.30 11.54 0.16
C GLU A 322 -28.20 11.54 1.23
N ASP A 323 -28.05 10.43 1.96
CA ASP A 323 -26.95 10.30 2.92
C ASP A 323 -25.63 10.15 2.17
N SER A 324 -24.65 10.98 2.56
CA SER A 324 -23.33 11.00 1.95
C SER A 324 -22.26 11.14 3.03
N VAL A 325 -21.17 10.40 2.88
CA VAL A 325 -19.97 10.57 3.71
C VAL A 325 -19.23 11.80 3.21
N THR A 326 -19.17 12.85 4.02
CA THR A 326 -18.56 14.14 3.66
C THR A 326 -17.13 14.32 4.17
N ALA A 327 -16.76 13.57 5.21
CA ALA A 327 -15.41 13.46 5.73
C ALA A 327 -15.22 12.09 6.39
N SER A 328 -13.97 11.68 6.59
CA SER A 328 -13.65 10.46 7.35
C SER A 328 -12.38 10.66 8.16
N LYS A 329 -12.40 10.22 9.42
CA LYS A 329 -11.19 10.10 10.23
C LYS A 329 -10.77 8.64 10.27
N ILE A 330 -9.62 8.35 9.69
CA ILE A 330 -9.07 7.01 9.59
C ILE A 330 -7.91 6.85 10.56
N THR A 331 -7.91 5.77 11.34
CA THR A 331 -6.83 5.43 12.29
C THR A 331 -6.23 4.09 11.94
N TYR A 332 -4.94 4.07 11.66
CA TYR A 332 -4.18 2.86 11.32
C TYR A 332 -3.52 2.29 12.56
N GLN A 333 -3.70 0.99 12.78
CA GLN A 333 -3.01 0.21 13.80
C GLN A 333 -2.72 -1.18 13.23
N LEU A 334 -1.67 -1.26 12.40
CA LEU A 334 -1.23 -2.49 11.76
C LEU A 334 0.06 -3.00 12.37
N ASP A 335 0.09 -4.28 12.66
CA ASP A 335 1.16 -5.00 13.31
C ASP A 335 1.88 -5.86 12.26
N ALA A 336 3.21 -5.84 12.30
CA ALA A 336 4.03 -6.76 11.51
C ALA A 336 4.34 -7.99 12.35
N ASN A 337 4.28 -9.16 11.73
CA ASN A 337 4.78 -10.42 12.29
C ASN A 337 5.80 -11.03 11.32
N GLN A 338 7.05 -11.17 11.77
CA GLN A 338 8.16 -11.74 10.99
C GLN A 338 8.39 -11.11 9.59
N LEU A 339 7.94 -9.86 9.38
CA LEU A 339 8.18 -9.12 8.14
C LEU A 339 9.48 -8.35 8.21
N THR A 340 10.10 -8.07 7.08
CA THR A 340 11.21 -7.09 7.02
C THR A 340 10.65 -5.67 6.98
N LYS A 341 11.45 -4.67 7.41
CA LYS A 341 11.07 -3.25 7.24
C LYS A 341 10.84 -2.90 5.76
N GLN A 342 11.56 -3.55 4.85
CA GLN A 342 11.39 -3.37 3.41
C GLN A 342 9.99 -3.79 2.94
N GLN A 343 9.50 -4.95 3.39
CA GLN A 343 8.17 -5.46 3.06
C GLN A 343 7.07 -4.52 3.54
N VAL A 344 7.14 -4.06 4.79
CA VAL A 344 6.16 -3.13 5.36
C VAL A 344 6.19 -1.78 4.61
N MET A 345 7.38 -1.27 4.28
CA MET A 345 7.54 -0.03 3.53
C MET A 345 6.98 -0.12 2.10
N ASN A 346 7.29 -1.20 1.39
CA ASN A 346 6.78 -1.47 0.05
C ASN A 346 5.25 -1.53 0.05
N PHE A 347 4.66 -2.23 1.02
CA PHE A 347 3.21 -2.29 1.15
C PHE A 347 2.59 -0.92 1.42
N LEU A 348 3.12 -0.13 2.37
CA LEU A 348 2.59 1.20 2.62
C LEU A 348 2.61 2.06 1.34
N LYS A 349 3.71 2.04 0.58
CA LYS A 349 3.80 2.82 -0.66
C LYS A 349 2.74 2.39 -1.67
N VAL A 350 2.49 1.09 -1.85
CA VAL A 350 1.38 0.57 -2.67
C VAL A 350 0.04 1.07 -2.17
N TRP A 351 -0.18 1.04 -0.85
CA TRP A 351 -1.41 1.51 -0.24
C TRP A 351 -1.63 3.01 -0.47
N LEU A 352 -0.57 3.81 -0.37
CA LEU A 352 -0.61 5.28 -0.55
C LEU A 352 -0.74 5.71 -2.02
N ILE A 353 -0.17 4.98 -2.99
CA ILE A 353 -0.44 5.30 -4.42
C ILE A 353 -1.92 5.05 -4.79
N GLY A 354 -2.56 4.11 -4.09
CA GLY A 354 -3.97 3.75 -4.25
C GLY A 354 -4.91 4.48 -3.30
N ILE A 355 -4.48 5.57 -2.64
CA ILE A 355 -5.19 6.17 -1.49
C ILE A 355 -6.64 6.59 -1.77
N GLY A 356 -7.03 6.90 -3.01
CA GLY A 356 -8.45 7.12 -3.32
C GLY A 356 -9.22 5.82 -3.46
N PRO A 357 -8.90 4.94 -4.44
CA PRO A 357 -9.60 3.67 -4.60
C PRO A 357 -9.74 2.84 -3.32
N THR A 358 -8.75 2.88 -2.42
CA THR A 358 -8.77 2.16 -1.14
C THR A 358 -9.68 2.79 -0.06
N ASN A 359 -10.15 4.03 -0.27
CA ASN A 359 -10.97 4.79 0.70
C ASN A 359 -12.26 5.40 0.09
N ASP A 360 -12.62 5.01 -1.14
CA ASP A 360 -13.74 5.61 -1.87
C ASP A 360 -15.13 5.09 -1.46
N GLU A 361 -15.23 3.94 -0.80
CA GLU A 361 -16.49 3.23 -0.48
C GLU A 361 -17.13 3.66 0.84
#